data_AF-A0A074ZSV6-F1
#
_entry.id   AF-A0A074ZSV6-F1
#
_cell.length_a   1.000
_cell.length_b   1.000
_cell.length_c   1.000
_cell.angle_alpha   90.00
_cell.angle_beta   90.00
_cell.angle_gamma   90.00
#
_symmetry.space_group_name_H-M   'P 1'
#
loop_
_entity.id
_entity.type
_entity.pdbx_description
1 polymer ?
#
loop_
_entity_poly.entity_id
_entity_poly.type
_entity_poly.pdbx_seq_one_letter_code
_entity_poly.pdbx_strand_id
1 'polypeptide(L)'
;MALRAFNIELAQIRDRINNTDQAKFRFQFWRDAVNSLFEPNLRHRGTPIERELSESTVGLKLSKYHFNQLIDARQRHFNECAFDSLRAAQIYAEETNVPIHYLICEAYGELCGYPCFPPYFRCIS
;
A
#
# COMPACT_ATOMS: atom_id res chain seq x y z
N MET A 1 9.99 -3.10 -3.96
CA MET A 1 9.17 -4.33 -3.80
C MET A 1 8.03 -4.15 -2.81
N ALA A 2 8.21 -3.40 -1.70
CA ALA A 2 7.20 -3.26 -0.65
C ALA A 2 5.83 -2.72 -1.10
N LEU A 3 5.77 -1.72 -2.01
CA LEU A 3 4.50 -1.20 -2.54
C LEU A 3 3.63 -2.28 -3.20
N ARG A 4 4.24 -3.21 -3.93
CA ARG A 4 3.52 -4.33 -4.57
C ARG A 4 3.06 -5.35 -3.53
N ALA A 5 3.88 -5.64 -2.52
CA ALA A 5 3.50 -6.53 -1.42
C ALA A 5 2.31 -5.96 -0.63
N PHE A 6 2.31 -4.64 -0.36
CA PHE A 6 1.17 -3.94 0.23
C PHE A 6 -0.11 -4.10 -0.60
N ASN A 7 -0.04 -3.89 -1.92
CA ASN A 7 -1.21 -4.07 -2.79
C ASN A 7 -1.75 -5.51 -2.75
N ILE A 8 -0.86 -6.51 -2.73
CA ILE A 8 -1.24 -7.93 -2.64
C ILE A 8 -1.92 -8.21 -1.29
N GLU A 9 -1.37 -7.73 -0.17
CA GLU A 9 -1.98 -7.93 1.14
C GLU A 9 -3.38 -7.31 1.22
N LEU A 10 -3.57 -6.11 0.66
CA LEU A 10 -4.90 -5.50 0.61
C LEU A 10 -5.88 -6.31 -0.26
N ALA A 11 -5.41 -6.88 -1.37
CA ALA A 11 -6.24 -7.72 -2.23
C ALA A 11 -6.72 -8.98 -1.53
N GLN A 12 -5.84 -9.60 -0.75
CA GLN A 12 -6.11 -10.84 -0.03
C GLN A 12 -7.06 -10.67 1.15
N ILE A 13 -7.35 -9.45 1.60
CA ILE A 13 -8.31 -9.20 2.69
C ILE A 13 -9.67 -9.81 2.36
N ARG A 14 -10.14 -9.62 1.13
CA ARG A 14 -11.43 -10.17 0.67
C ARG A 14 -11.48 -11.69 0.72
N ASP A 15 -10.38 -12.35 0.39
CA ASP A 15 -10.34 -13.81 0.30
C ASP A 15 -10.10 -14.47 1.67
N ARG A 16 -9.49 -13.76 2.63
CA ARG A 16 -9.14 -14.27 3.97
C ARG A 16 -10.20 -14.00 5.03
N ILE A 17 -10.99 -12.93 4.86
CA ILE A 17 -11.91 -12.46 5.89
C ILE A 17 -13.34 -12.56 5.35
N ASN A 18 -14.20 -13.31 6.04
CA ASN A 18 -15.61 -13.45 5.69
C ASN A 18 -16.53 -12.52 6.51
N ASN A 19 -16.00 -11.91 7.58
CA ASN A 19 -16.76 -11.05 8.47
C ASN A 19 -16.43 -9.57 8.20
N THR A 20 -17.45 -8.79 7.83
CA THR A 20 -17.36 -7.36 7.54
C THR A 20 -16.70 -6.54 8.65
N ASP A 21 -16.94 -6.87 9.91
CA ASP A 21 -16.34 -6.13 11.03
C ASP A 21 -14.85 -6.42 11.18
N GLN A 22 -14.44 -7.68 10.98
CA GLN A 22 -13.01 -8.02 10.92
C GLN A 22 -12.30 -7.33 9.75
N ALA A 23 -12.99 -7.20 8.61
CA ALA A 23 -12.44 -6.50 7.45
C ALA A 23 -12.24 -5.02 7.73
N LYS A 24 -13.19 -4.35 8.40
CA LYS A 24 -13.04 -2.95 8.84
C LYS A 24 -11.80 -2.78 9.72
N PHE A 25 -11.57 -3.66 10.69
CA PHE A 25 -10.36 -3.62 11.52
C PHE A 25 -9.10 -3.78 10.68
N ARG A 26 -9.10 -4.69 9.69
CA ARG A 26 -7.93 -4.92 8.83
C ARG A 26 -7.65 -3.72 7.91
N PHE A 27 -8.67 -3.09 7.34
CA PHE A 27 -8.49 -1.86 6.55
C PHE A 27 -8.05 -0.69 7.43
N GLN A 28 -8.59 -0.57 8.65
CA GLN A 28 -8.16 0.46 9.59
C GLN A 28 -6.69 0.28 10.01
N PHE A 29 -6.27 -0.94 10.29
CA PHE A 29 -4.86 -1.27 10.54
C PHE A 29 -3.95 -0.75 9.41
N TRP A 30 -4.34 -0.95 8.15
CA TRP A 30 -3.54 -0.45 7.02
C TRP A 30 -3.60 1.08 6.87
N ARG A 31 -4.71 1.74 7.22
CA ARG A 31 -4.75 3.21 7.29
C ARG A 31 -3.79 3.74 8.35
N ASP A 32 -3.77 3.12 9.53
CA ASP A 32 -2.88 3.51 10.63
C ASP A 32 -1.41 3.25 10.27
N ALA A 33 -1.12 2.11 9.62
CA ALA A 33 0.20 1.82 9.08
C ALA A 33 0.64 2.90 8.07
N VAL A 34 -0.22 3.27 7.11
CA VAL A 34 0.06 4.36 6.16
C VAL A 34 0.26 5.69 6.88
N ASN A 35 -0.58 6.03 7.85
CA ASN A 35 -0.42 7.25 8.65
C ASN A 35 0.96 7.30 9.31
N SER A 36 1.42 6.18 9.88
CA SER A 36 2.73 6.09 10.52
C SER A 36 3.90 6.31 9.55
N LEU A 37 3.75 6.01 8.25
CA LEU A 37 4.80 6.29 7.25
C LEU A 37 5.08 7.79 7.12
N PHE A 38 4.06 8.62 7.34
CA PHE A 38 4.15 10.07 7.20
C PHE A 38 4.39 10.79 8.53
N GLU A 39 4.48 10.04 9.64
CA GLU A 39 4.68 10.59 10.98
C GLU A 39 6.02 10.11 11.56
N PRO A 40 7.04 10.98 11.65
CA PRO A 40 8.42 10.57 11.97
C PRO A 40 8.63 10.01 13.38
N ASN A 41 7.64 10.10 14.26
CA ASN A 41 7.73 9.72 15.67
C ASN A 41 7.10 8.34 15.99
N LEU A 42 6.42 7.71 15.04
CA LEU A 42 5.80 6.39 15.25
C LEU A 42 6.77 5.27 14.86
N ARG A 43 7.40 4.65 15.87
CA ARG A 43 8.18 3.42 15.65
C ARG A 43 7.25 2.28 15.22
N HIS A 44 7.46 1.76 14.02
CA HIS A 44 6.67 0.67 13.45
C HIS A 44 6.81 -0.62 14.29
N ARG A 45 5.67 -1.15 14.77
CA ARG A 45 5.57 -2.45 15.47
C ARG A 45 4.68 -3.43 14.71
N GLY A 46 4.72 -3.30 13.39
CA GLY A 46 3.84 -3.98 12.46
C GLY A 46 4.21 -5.39 12.06
N THR A 47 3.41 -5.92 11.15
CA THR A 47 3.75 -7.11 10.36
C THR A 47 5.06 -6.91 9.57
N PRO A 48 5.75 -7.97 9.12
CA PRO A 48 6.96 -7.83 8.31
C PRO A 48 6.77 -6.90 7.10
N ILE A 49 5.59 -6.94 6.46
CA ILE A 49 5.29 -6.14 5.27
C ILE A 49 5.18 -4.64 5.61
N GLU A 50 4.63 -4.30 6.77
CA GLU A 50 4.58 -2.90 7.24
C GLU A 50 5.99 -2.37 7.51
N ARG A 51 6.87 -3.18 8.11
CA ARG A 51 8.26 -2.81 8.36
C ARG A 51 9.00 -2.59 7.05
N GLU A 52 8.92 -3.53 6.12
CA GLU A 52 9.54 -3.40 4.80
C GLU A 52 8.98 -2.20 4.03
N LEU A 53 7.68 -1.92 4.16
CA LEU A 53 7.05 -0.74 3.57
C LEU A 53 7.62 0.54 4.17
N SER A 54 7.72 0.65 5.50
CA SER A 54 8.36 1.79 6.13
C SER A 54 9.79 1.97 5.65
N GLU A 55 10.63 0.95 5.79
CA GLU A 55 12.05 1.01 5.41
C GLU A 55 12.25 1.38 3.94
N SER A 56 11.41 0.82 3.04
CA SER A 56 11.48 1.11 1.59
C SER A 56 10.97 2.49 1.21
N THR A 57 10.19 3.15 2.08
CA THR A 57 9.61 4.48 1.81
C THR A 57 10.38 5.60 2.50
N VAL A 58 11.34 5.29 3.38
CA VAL A 58 12.23 6.28 3.99
C VAL A 58 12.93 7.10 2.91
N GLY A 59 12.75 8.43 2.98
CA GLY A 59 13.36 9.37 2.04
C GLY A 59 12.62 9.53 0.71
N LEU A 60 11.59 8.72 0.44
CA LEU A 60 10.74 8.89 -0.75
C LEU A 60 9.59 9.85 -0.46
N LYS A 61 9.28 10.74 -1.41
CA LYS A 61 8.11 11.62 -1.37
C LYS A 61 6.92 10.94 -2.02
N LEU A 62 6.27 10.04 -1.28
CA LEU A 62 5.08 9.35 -1.75
C LEU A 62 3.81 10.10 -1.36
N SER A 63 2.78 9.98 -2.19
CA SER A 63 1.48 10.61 -1.92
C SER A 63 0.62 9.74 -1.01
N LYS A 64 0.36 10.24 0.21
CA LYS A 64 -0.60 9.63 1.16
C LYS A 64 -1.99 9.43 0.55
N TYR A 65 -2.37 10.31 -0.37
CA TYR A 65 -3.67 10.24 -1.06
C TYR A 65 -3.82 8.93 -1.84
N HIS A 66 -2.80 8.50 -2.60
CA HIS A 66 -2.89 7.28 -3.40
C HIS A 66 -2.98 6.01 -2.54
N PHE A 67 -2.32 5.99 -1.38
CA PHE A 67 -2.50 4.90 -0.42
C PHE A 67 -3.94 4.80 0.10
N ASN A 68 -4.50 5.93 0.55
CA ASN A 68 -5.86 5.96 1.07
C ASN A 68 -6.90 5.62 -0.01
N GLN A 69 -6.73 6.16 -1.22
CA GLN A 69 -7.60 5.84 -2.35
C GLN A 69 -7.65 4.33 -2.62
N LEU A 70 -6.50 3.64 -2.60
CA LEU A 70 -6.44 2.20 -2.80
C LEU A 70 -7.14 1.42 -1.68
N ILE A 71 -6.94 1.83 -0.42
CA ILE A 71 -7.61 1.24 0.74
C ILE A 71 -9.13 1.42 0.63
N ASP A 72 -9.58 2.64 0.32
CA ASP A 72 -11.00 2.99 0.22
C ASP A 72 -11.68 2.23 -0.91
N ALA A 73 -11.04 2.13 -2.08
CA ALA A 73 -11.53 1.34 -3.20
C ALA A 73 -11.72 -0.13 -2.79
N ARG A 74 -10.70 -0.77 -2.20
CA ARG A 74 -10.82 -2.17 -1.79
C ARG A 74 -11.82 -2.39 -0.66
N GLN A 75 -11.96 -1.45 0.26
CA GLN A 75 -12.95 -1.53 1.32
C GLN A 75 -14.38 -1.44 0.80
N ARG A 76 -14.66 -0.54 -0.16
CA ARG A 76 -16.00 -0.41 -0.78
C ARG A 76 -16.45 -1.72 -1.43
N HIS A 77 -15.54 -2.37 -2.17
CA HIS A 77 -15.82 -3.59 -2.92
C HIS A 77 -15.62 -4.88 -2.10
N PHE A 78 -15.40 -4.79 -0.79
CA PHE A 78 -15.11 -5.97 0.05
C PHE A 78 -16.28 -6.97 0.10
N ASN A 79 -17.52 -6.49 0.17
CA ASN A 79 -18.71 -7.35 0.30
C ASN A 79 -19.43 -7.58 -1.04
N GLU A 80 -18.86 -7.12 -2.15
CA GLU A 80 -19.44 -7.32 -3.47
C GLU A 80 -19.10 -8.71 -4.00
N CYS A 81 -20.14 -9.52 -4.25
CA CYS A 81 -19.98 -10.86 -4.82
C CYS A 81 -19.81 -10.84 -6.35
N ALA A 82 -20.28 -9.79 -7.02
CA ALA A 82 -20.19 -9.60 -8.47
C ALA A 82 -20.32 -8.12 -8.83
N PHE A 83 -19.85 -7.76 -10.04
CA PHE A 83 -20.04 -6.42 -10.59
C PHE A 83 -21.35 -6.36 -11.38
N ASP A 84 -22.17 -5.34 -11.13
CA ASP A 84 -23.47 -5.16 -11.80
C ASP A 84 -23.35 -4.80 -13.29
N SER A 85 -22.21 -4.29 -13.72
CA SER A 85 -21.96 -3.93 -15.12
C SER A 85 -20.47 -3.97 -15.46
N LEU A 86 -20.15 -4.05 -16.75
CA LEU A 86 -18.78 -3.89 -17.24
C LEU A 86 -18.18 -2.55 -16.77
N ARG A 87 -18.98 -1.49 -16.75
CA ARG A 87 -18.53 -0.18 -16.28
C ARG A 87 -18.16 -0.20 -14.79
N ALA A 88 -18.93 -0.88 -13.94
CA ALA A 88 -18.59 -1.04 -12.53
C ALA A 88 -17.25 -1.81 -12.36
N ALA A 89 -17.04 -2.87 -13.14
CA ALA A 89 -15.78 -3.62 -13.14
C ALA A 89 -14.59 -2.77 -13.63
N GLN A 90 -14.79 -1.94 -14.65
CA GLN A 90 -13.78 -1.00 -15.15
C GLN A 90 -13.39 0.04 -14.11
N ILE A 91 -14.39 0.68 -13.47
CA ILE A 91 -14.15 1.67 -12.40
C ILE A 91 -13.36 1.02 -11.27
N TYR A 92 -13.74 -0.17 -10.82
CA TYR A 92 -12.97 -0.89 -9.80
C TYR A 92 -11.52 -1.16 -10.21
N ALA A 93 -11.31 -1.60 -11.45
CA ALA A 93 -9.97 -1.85 -11.98
C ALA A 93 -9.14 -0.56 -12.03
N GLU A 94 -9.74 0.58 -12.39
CA GLU A 94 -9.08 1.88 -12.37
C GLU A 94 -8.74 2.30 -10.93
N GLU A 95 -9.72 2.29 -10.03
CA GLU A 95 -9.56 2.74 -8.64
C GLU A 95 -8.55 1.89 -7.83
N THR A 96 -8.30 0.65 -8.24
CA THR A 96 -7.30 -0.22 -7.59
C THR A 96 -5.94 -0.22 -8.27
N ASN A 97 -5.86 -0.06 -9.60
CA ASN A 97 -4.58 -0.09 -10.30
C ASN A 97 -3.94 1.31 -10.42
N VAL A 98 -4.74 2.35 -10.61
CA VAL A 98 -4.25 3.73 -10.80
C VAL A 98 -3.41 4.20 -9.59
N PRO A 99 -3.90 4.17 -8.34
CA PRO A 99 -3.12 4.63 -7.20
C PRO A 99 -1.80 3.86 -6.99
N ILE A 100 -1.79 2.53 -7.21
CA ILE A 100 -0.54 1.76 -7.06
C ILE A 100 0.47 2.09 -8.16
N HIS A 101 0.02 2.35 -9.39
CA HIS A 101 0.91 2.78 -10.47
C HIS A 101 1.50 4.16 -10.19
N TYR A 102 0.69 5.11 -9.70
CA TYR A 102 1.20 6.42 -9.30
C TYR A 102 2.24 6.33 -8.19
N LEU A 103 1.99 5.56 -7.12
CA LEU A 103 2.97 5.34 -6.05
C LEU A 103 4.29 4.74 -6.55
N ILE A 104 4.21 3.80 -7.50
CA ILE A 104 5.39 3.21 -8.12
C ILE A 104 6.15 4.26 -8.96
N CYS A 105 5.44 5.08 -9.73
CA CYS A 105 6.04 6.16 -10.52
C CYS A 105 6.68 7.23 -9.63
N GLU A 106 6.04 7.63 -8.54
CA GLU A 106 6.59 8.55 -7.53
C GLU A 106 7.89 7.98 -6.93
N ALA A 107 7.87 6.70 -6.55
CA ALA A 107 9.06 6.03 -6.03
C ALA A 107 10.22 6.02 -7.05
N TYR A 108 9.95 5.69 -8.32
CA TYR A 108 10.99 5.70 -9.35
C TYR A 108 11.47 7.10 -9.73
N GLY A 109 10.56 8.07 -9.80
CA GLY A 109 10.88 9.46 -10.12
C GLY A 109 11.83 10.07 -9.08
N GLU A 110 11.57 9.83 -7.80
CA GLU A 110 12.45 10.25 -6.72
C GLU A 110 13.80 9.49 -6.78
N LEU A 111 13.80 8.17 -6.95
CA LEU A 111 15.03 7.37 -7.07
C LEU A 111 15.94 7.79 -8.23
N CYS A 112 15.38 8.24 -9.35
CA CYS A 112 16.16 8.76 -10.49
C CYS A 112 16.76 10.15 -10.20
N GLY A 113 16.21 10.91 -9.24
CA GLY A 113 16.76 12.18 -8.78
C GLY A 113 17.85 12.05 -7.70
N TYR A 114 17.98 10.88 -7.08
CA TYR A 114 19.07 10.57 -6.16
C TYR A 114 20.29 10.05 -6.92
N PRO A 115 21.52 10.53 -6.61
CA PRO A 115 22.72 9.85 -7.08
C PRO A 115 22.66 8.41 -6.57
N CYS A 116 22.69 7.45 -7.50
CA CYS A 116 22.52 6.03 -7.21
C CYS A 116 23.42 5.56 -6.06
N PHE A 117 22.80 4.82 -5.12
CA PHE A 117 23.34 4.03 -3.99
C PHE A 117 23.74 4.75 -2.67
N PRO A 118 23.15 4.33 -1.53
CA PRO A 118 23.86 4.20 -0.26
C PRO A 118 24.53 2.81 -0.10
N PRO A 119 25.62 2.72 0.67
CA PRO A 119 26.48 1.54 0.78
C PRO A 119 25.94 0.58 1.85
N TYR A 120 25.14 -0.41 1.45
CA TYR A 120 24.81 -1.54 2.34
C TYR A 120 25.17 -2.88 1.69
N PHE A 121 26.43 -3.02 1.30
CA PHE A 121 27.14 -4.29 1.44
C PHE A 121 28.28 -4.05 2.44
N ARG A 122 28.02 -4.38 3.71
CA ARG A 122 29.11 -4.59 4.68
C ARG A 122 29.93 -5.76 4.16
N CYS A 123 31.19 -5.49 3.78
CA CYS A 123 32.21 -6.52 3.73
C CYS A 123 32.28 -7.18 5.10
N ILE A 124 32.00 -8.48 5.14
CA ILE A 124 32.35 -9.34 6.26
C ILE A 124 33.81 -9.72 6.00
N SER A 125 34.67 -9.22 6.87
CA SER A 125 36.09 -9.60 7.02
C SER A 125 36.23 -11.05 7.48
#